data_AF-A0A7V9FIZ9-F1
#
_entry.id   AF-A0A7V9FIZ9-F1
#
_cell.length_a   1.000
_cell.length_b   1.000
_cell.length_c   1.000
_cell.angle_alpha   90.00
_cell.angle_beta   90.00
_cell.angle_gamma   90.00
#
_symmetry.space_group_name_H-M   'P 1'
#
loop_
_entity.id
_entity.type
_entity.pdbx_description
1 polymer ?
#
loop_
_entity_poly.entity_id
_entity_poly.type
_entity_poly.pdbx_seq_one_letter_code
_entity_poly.pdbx_strand_id
1 'polypeptide(L)'
;MDRVAVRGGWKAGEIRSRALRHTYCASRLQTLDGGAPVSLFTVSREMGHGGGSLVRRIYGRLGEVRHRSVAVEYRVEQHSTALAQRLAILHAETSSPP
;
A
#
# COMPACT_ATOMS: atom_id res chain seq x y z
N MET A 1 11.58 -9.12 -1.09
CA MET A 1 11.15 -8.01 -1.98
C MET A 1 11.73 -8.15 -3.38
N ASP A 2 13.04 -8.36 -3.56
CA ASP A 2 13.64 -8.37 -4.91
C ASP A 2 13.04 -9.42 -5.85
N ARG A 3 12.74 -10.63 -5.36
CA ARG A 3 12.04 -11.67 -6.16
C ARG A 3 10.73 -11.17 -6.78
N VAL A 4 9.97 -10.35 -6.06
CA VAL A 4 8.69 -9.79 -6.55
C VAL A 4 8.95 -8.59 -7.45
N ALA A 5 9.88 -7.70 -7.07
CA ALA A 5 10.22 -6.51 -7.83
C ALA A 5 10.77 -6.86 -9.23
N VAL A 6 11.67 -7.84 -9.31
CA VAL A 6 12.25 -8.33 -10.57
C VAL A 6 11.18 -8.91 -11.50
N ARG A 7 10.26 -9.73 -10.97
CA ARG A 7 9.09 -10.20 -11.75
C ARG A 7 8.22 -9.06 -12.25
N GLY A 8 8.16 -7.96 -11.51
CA GLY A 8 7.45 -6.74 -11.91
C GLY A 8 8.23 -5.84 -12.88
N GLY A 9 9.41 -6.24 -13.36
CA GLY A 9 10.24 -5.48 -14.30
C GLY A 9 11.19 -4.46 -13.67
N TRP A 10 11.38 -4.48 -12.34
CA TRP A 10 12.30 -3.58 -11.64
C TRP A 10 13.68 -4.23 -11.45
N LYS A 11 14.74 -3.42 -11.34
CA LYS A 11 16.08 -3.94 -11.00
C LYS A 11 16.10 -4.40 -9.54
N ALA A 12 16.97 -5.36 -9.24
CA ALA A 12 17.21 -5.77 -7.85
C ALA A 12 17.66 -4.57 -7.01
N GLY A 13 17.09 -4.41 -5.82
CA GLY A 13 17.36 -3.28 -4.93
C GLY A 13 16.61 -1.98 -5.27
N GLU A 14 16.02 -1.85 -6.46
CA GLU A 14 15.34 -0.63 -6.91
C GLU A 14 14.07 -0.34 -6.10
N ILE A 15 13.29 -1.39 -5.78
CA ILE A 15 12.14 -1.28 -4.88
C ILE A 15 12.42 -1.97 -3.55
N ARG A 16 12.31 -1.19 -2.47
CA ARG A 16 12.34 -1.67 -1.08
C ARG A 16 11.02 -1.38 -0.39
N SER A 17 10.68 -2.18 0.62
CA SER A 17 9.47 -2.01 1.44
C SER A 17 9.36 -0.62 2.06
N ARG A 18 10.48 0.08 2.29
CA ARG A 18 10.50 1.46 2.80
C ARG A 18 9.72 2.43 1.91
N ALA A 19 9.75 2.27 0.58
CA ALA A 19 9.04 3.13 -0.35
C ALA A 19 7.51 3.05 -0.16
N LEU A 20 6.99 1.89 0.23
CA LEU A 20 5.56 1.64 0.42
C LEU A 20 5.00 2.26 1.71
N ARG A 21 5.87 2.66 2.66
CA ARG A 21 5.47 3.12 4.00
C ARG A 21 4.61 4.38 3.95
N HIS A 22 4.90 5.30 3.02
CA HIS A 22 4.11 6.53 2.85
C HIS A 22 2.72 6.23 2.33
N THR A 23 2.62 5.43 1.27
CA THR A 23 1.33 5.00 0.69
C THR A 23 0.50 4.22 1.72
N TYR A 24 1.12 3.33 2.49
CA TYR A 24 0.47 2.62 3.59
C TYR A 24 -0.11 3.60 4.61
N CYS A 25 0.70 4.53 5.13
CA CYS A 25 0.28 5.44 6.18
C CYS A 25 -0.87 6.34 5.71
N ALA A 26 -0.74 6.93 4.51
CA ALA A 26 -1.80 7.75 3.91
C ALA A 26 -3.11 6.97 3.73
N SER A 27 -3.03 5.74 3.22
CA SER A 27 -4.21 4.90 2.97
C SER A 27 -4.84 4.40 4.25
N ARG A 28 -4.02 3.98 5.23
CA ARG A 28 -4.47 3.46 6.53
C ARG A 28 -5.28 4.52 7.26
N LEU A 29 -4.84 5.78 7.24
CA LEU A 29 -5.56 6.90 7.86
C LEU A 29 -6.96 7.15 7.28
N GLN A 30 -7.26 6.62 6.10
CA GLN A 30 -8.60 6.68 5.53
C GLN A 30 -9.51 5.54 5.97
N THR A 31 -8.94 4.47 6.55
CA THR A 31 -9.68 3.27 6.94
C THR A 31 -10.42 3.41 8.28
N LEU A 32 -11.33 2.46 8.51
CA LEU A 32 -12.05 2.30 9.77
C LEU A 32 -11.37 1.28 10.69
N ASP A 33 -11.60 1.45 11.98
CA ASP A 33 -11.29 0.56 13.08
C ASP A 33 -12.55 0.48 13.97
N GLY A 34 -13.23 -0.67 13.97
CA GLY A 34 -14.51 -0.82 14.68
C GLY A 34 -15.64 0.10 14.18
N GLY A 35 -15.65 0.46 12.88
CA GLY A 35 -16.65 1.36 12.29
C GLY A 35 -16.35 2.86 12.50
N ALA A 36 -15.34 3.21 13.30
CA ALA A 36 -14.86 4.57 13.47
C ALA A 36 -13.57 4.80 12.66
N PRO A 37 -13.23 6.03 12.27
CA PRO A 37 -11.96 6.30 11.61
C PRO A 37 -10.77 5.86 12.47
N VAL A 38 -9.77 5.22 11.85
CA VAL A 38 -8.58 4.78 12.58
C VAL A 38 -7.85 5.98 13.22
N SER A 39 -7.37 5.79 14.44
CA SER A 39 -6.69 6.87 15.16
C SER A 39 -5.28 7.11 14.60
N LEU A 40 -4.83 8.37 14.64
CA LEU A 40 -3.44 8.73 14.32
C LEU A 40 -2.43 7.97 15.20
N PHE A 41 -2.82 7.65 16.44
CA PHE A 41 -1.97 6.92 17.39
C PHE A 41 -1.77 5.46 16.96
N THR A 42 -2.83 4.79 16.51
CA THR A 42 -2.77 3.43 15.97
C THR A 42 -1.81 3.37 14.78
N VAL A 43 -2.00 4.26 13.79
CA VAL A 43 -1.12 4.31 12.60
C VAL A 43 0.33 4.69 12.98
N SER A 44 0.52 5.59 13.94
CA SER A 44 1.87 5.93 14.43
C SER A 44 2.58 4.71 15.03
N ARG A 45 1.86 3.89 15.80
CA ARG A 45 2.38 2.66 16.40
C ARG A 45 2.74 1.61 15.34
N GLU A 46 1.85 1.37 14.38
CA GLU A 46 2.09 0.47 13.24
C GLU A 46 3.34 0.90 12.45
N MET A 47 3.57 2.21 12.33
CA MET A 47 4.74 2.78 11.66
C MET A 47 6.02 2.76 12.52
N GLY A 48 5.96 2.32 13.77
CA GLY A 48 7.11 2.36 14.69
C GLY A 48 7.59 3.79 14.99
N HIS A 49 6.69 4.77 14.95
CA HIS A 49 7.02 6.15 15.30
C HIS A 49 6.93 6.34 16.81
N GLY A 50 8.01 6.85 17.43
CA GLY A 50 8.07 7.14 18.87
C GLY A 50 7.15 8.28 19.33
N GLY A 51 6.49 9.00 18.40
CA GLY A 51 5.51 10.04 18.72
C GLY A 51 4.65 10.46 17.53
N GLY A 52 3.42 10.93 17.78
CA GLY A 52 2.44 11.30 16.76
C GLY A 52 2.69 12.63 16.03
N SER A 53 3.77 13.36 16.37
CA SER A 53 4.11 14.65 15.77
C SER A 53 4.45 14.53 14.28
N LEU A 54 5.10 13.43 13.87
CA LEU A 54 5.42 13.17 12.45
C LEU A 54 4.15 12.92 11.63
N VAL A 55 3.21 12.14 12.16
CA VAL A 55 1.95 11.81 11.48
C VAL A 55 1.03 13.03 11.41
N ARG A 56 0.90 13.81 12.49
CA ARG A 56 0.14 15.07 12.47
C ARG A 56 0.71 16.10 11.49
N ARG A 57 2.04 16.22 11.40
CA ARG A 57 2.70 17.14 10.46
C ARG A 57 2.57 16.70 9.00
N ILE A 58 2.67 15.41 8.72
CA ILE A 58 2.64 14.87 7.35
C ILE A 58 1.19 14.71 6.84
N TYR A 59 0.23 14.38 7.73
CA TYR A 59 -1.13 14.02 7.35
C TYR A 59 -2.23 14.89 7.98
N GLY A 60 -1.88 16.03 8.59
CA GLY A 60 -2.86 17.02 9.09
C GLY A 60 -3.79 17.59 8.02
N ARG A 61 -3.52 17.31 6.74
CA ARG A 61 -4.38 17.59 5.57
C ARG A 61 -5.08 16.34 5.04
N LEU A 62 -5.38 15.35 5.87
CA LEU A 62 -6.38 14.34 5.50
C LEU A 62 -7.65 15.12 5.14
N GLY A 63 -7.91 15.25 3.84
CA GLY A 63 -8.99 16.07 3.31
C GLY A 63 -10.34 15.60 3.83
N GLU A 64 -11.38 16.33 3.47
CA GLU A 64 -12.76 16.04 3.89
C GLU A 64 -13.23 14.65 3.43
N VAL A 65 -12.66 14.12 2.35
CA VAL A 65 -12.98 12.81 1.80
C VAL A 65 -12.17 11.72 2.48
N ARG A 66 -12.85 10.89 3.27
CA ARG A 66 -12.31 9.64 3.82
C ARG A 66 -12.88 8.45 3.07
N HIS A 67 -12.03 7.67 2.43
CA HIS A 67 -12.39 6.38 1.87
C HIS A 67 -12.50 5.37 3.02
N ARG A 68 -13.68 5.35 3.67
CA ARG A 68 -14.04 4.58 4.89
C ARG A 68 -14.08 3.06 4.68
N SER A 69 -13.08 2.51 3.99
CA SER A 69 -12.85 1.07 3.88
C SER A 69 -12.46 0.50 5.24
N VAL A 70 -12.80 -0.76 5.49
CA VAL A 70 -12.38 -1.48 6.70
C VAL A 70 -10.91 -1.90 6.67
N ALA A 71 -10.28 -1.92 5.49
CA ALA A 71 -8.91 -2.37 5.32
C ALA A 71 -8.15 -1.60 4.23
N VAL A 72 -6.82 -1.60 4.33
CA VAL A 72 -5.91 -1.15 3.26
C VAL A 72 -5.60 -2.35 2.38
N GLU A 73 -5.96 -2.28 1.10
CA GLU A 73 -5.80 -3.39 0.16
C GLU A 73 -5.20 -2.89 -1.15
N TYR A 74 -4.25 -3.65 -1.69
CA TYR A 74 -3.77 -3.47 -3.06
C TYR A 74 -4.56 -4.43 -3.95
N ARG A 75 -5.68 -3.96 -4.51
CA ARG A 75 -6.51 -4.74 -5.43
C ARG A 75 -5.98 -4.62 -6.85
N VAL A 76 -5.79 -5.75 -7.53
CA VAL A 76 -5.32 -5.78 -8.93
C VAL A 76 -6.51 -5.60 -9.87
N GLU A 77 -7.68 -6.09 -9.47
CA GLU A 77 -8.92 -6.17 -10.25
C GLU A 77 -9.37 -4.78 -10.73
N GLN A 78 -9.30 -3.79 -9.84
CA GLN A 78 -9.63 -2.39 -10.14
C GLN A 78 -8.71 -1.75 -11.19
N HIS A 79 -7.54 -2.35 -11.42
CA HIS A 79 -6.55 -1.90 -12.40
C HIS A 79 -6.37 -2.90 -13.54
N SER A 80 -7.21 -3.93 -13.62
CA SER A 80 -7.06 -5.05 -14.55
C SER A 80 -6.95 -4.59 -16.00
N THR A 81 -7.78 -3.63 -16.43
CA THR A 81 -7.71 -3.05 -17.78
C THR A 81 -6.37 -2.37 -18.04
N ALA A 82 -5.88 -1.56 -17.11
CA ALA A 82 -4.61 -0.84 -17.26
C ALA A 82 -3.39 -1.78 -17.18
N LEU A 83 -3.54 -2.92 -16.48
CA LEU A 83 -2.48 -3.89 -16.24
C LEU A 83 -2.55 -5.11 -17.19
N ALA A 84 -3.54 -5.18 -18.09
CA ALA A 84 -3.91 -6.39 -18.81
C ALA A 84 -2.72 -7.16 -19.41
N GLN A 85 -1.88 -6.48 -20.20
CA GLN A 85 -0.72 -7.11 -20.84
C GLN A 85 0.32 -7.63 -19.83
N ARG A 86 0.58 -6.88 -18.76
CA ARG A 86 1.53 -7.27 -17.71
C ARG A 86 1.03 -8.48 -16.92
N LEU A 87 -0.28 -8.53 -16.64
CA LEU A 87 -0.91 -9.67 -15.96
C LEU A 87 -0.89 -10.92 -16.84
N ALA A 88 -1.14 -10.79 -18.14
CA ALA A 88 -1.07 -11.90 -19.08
C ALA A 88 0.33 -12.54 -19.12
N ILE A 89 1.40 -11.71 -19.18
CA ILE A 89 2.79 -12.18 -19.14
C ILE A 89 3.09 -12.93 -17.84
N LEU A 90 2.75 -12.34 -16.70
CA LEU A 90 2.98 -12.96 -15.38
C LEU A 90 2.23 -14.29 -15.20
N HIS A 91 1.01 -14.39 -15.72
CA HIS A 91 0.25 -15.63 -15.69
C HIS A 91 0.91 -16.70 -16.57
N ALA A 92 1.32 -16.35 -17.79
CA ALA A 92 2.00 -17.27 -18.70
C ALA A 92 3.29 -17.85 -18.10
N GLU A 93 4.11 -17.01 -17.45
CA GLU A 93 5.31 -17.42 -16.73
C GLU A 93 5.03 -18.36 -15.55
N THR A 94 3.90 -18.17 -14.86
CA THR A 94 3.53 -18.99 -13.69
C THR A 94 2.94 -20.34 -14.11
N SER A 95 2.34 -20.42 -15.29
CA SER A 95 1.77 -21.65 -15.87
C SER A 95 2.78 -22.54 -16.61
N SER A 96 4.03 -22.08 -16.81
CA SER A 96 5.09 -22.93 -17.37
C SER A 96 5.64 -23.87 -16.28
N PRO A 97 5.75 -25.19 -16.52
CA PRO A 97 6.35 -26.11 -15.55
C PRO A 97 7.85 -25.81 -15.38
N PRO A 98 8.45 -26.17 -14.22
CA PRO A 98 9.87 -25.93 -13.92
C PRO A 98 10.83 -26.65 -14.88
#